data_AF-A0A955QLJ1-F1
#
_entry.id   AF-A0A955QLJ1-F1
#
_cell.length_a   1.000
_cell.length_b   1.000
_cell.length_c   1.000
_cell.angle_alpha   90.00
_cell.angle_beta   90.00
_cell.angle_gamma   90.00
#
_symmetry.space_group_name_H-M   'P 1'
#
loop_
_entity.id
_entity.type
_entity.pdbx_description
1 polymer ?
#
loop_
_entity_poly.entity_id
_entity_poly.type
_entity_poly.pdbx_seq_one_letter_code
_entity_poly.pdbx_strand_id
1 'polypeptide(L)' 'MKQPLKASLDHLIFASYALEDGVNFIAEKLGVKPQKGGQHVTMGTHNVVLKLGDFA' A
#
# COMPACT_ATOMS: atom_id res chain seq x y z
N MET A 1 -36.51 -2.01 6.49
CA MET A 1 -35.37 -1.05 6.39
C MET A 1 -34.14 -1.86 6.00
N LYS A 2 -33.40 -1.47 4.95
CA LYS A 2 -32.14 -2.16 4.61
C LYS A 2 -31.06 -1.73 5.61
N GLN A 3 -30.31 -2.68 6.14
CA GLN A 3 -29.17 -2.39 7.00
C GLN A 3 -28.12 -1.58 6.20
N PRO A 4 -27.48 -0.58 6.83
CA PRO A 4 -26.43 0.19 6.16
C PRO A 4 -25.23 -0.72 5.86
N LEU A 5 -24.61 -0.52 4.71
CA LEU A 5 -23.38 -1.23 4.34
C LEU A 5 -22.26 -0.82 5.30
N LYS A 6 -21.55 -1.80 5.84
CA LYS A 6 -20.38 -1.58 6.69
C LYS A 6 -19.14 -1.47 5.79
N ALA A 7 -18.36 -0.40 5.94
CA ALA A 7 -17.06 -0.23 5.30
C ALA A 7 -15.97 -0.25 6.35
N SER A 8 -14.82 -0.82 6.00
CA SER A 8 -13.60 -0.81 6.81
C SER A 8 -12.44 -0.25 6.00
N LEU A 9 -11.46 0.35 6.69
CA LEU A 9 -10.21 0.72 6.05
C LEU A 9 -9.44 -0.57 5.69
N ASP A 10 -9.01 -0.68 4.44
CA ASP A 10 -8.28 -1.86 3.96
C ASP A 10 -6.79 -1.55 3.77
N HIS A 11 -6.46 -0.55 2.96
CA HIS A 11 -5.09 -0.14 2.70
C HIS A 11 -4.97 1.37 2.41
N LEU A 12 -3.74 1.87 2.56
CA LEU A 12 -3.34 3.22 2.17
C LEU A 12 -2.40 3.14 0.98
N ILE A 13 -2.51 4.10 0.05
CA ILE A 13 -1.61 4.23 -1.09
C ILE A 13 -0.69 5.41 -0.85
N PHE A 14 0.62 5.16 -0.91
CA PHE A 14 1.66 6.17 -0.90
C PHE A 14 2.29 6.24 -2.29
N ALA A 15 2.07 7.34 -3.01
CA ALA A 15 2.61 7.55 -4.34
C ALA A 15 3.95 8.29 -4.27
N SER A 16 4.87 7.91 -5.14
CA SER A 16 6.18 8.56 -5.33
C SER A 16 6.52 8.58 -6.81
N TYR A 17 7.45 9.45 -7.22
CA TYR A 17 7.85 9.56 -8.62
C TYR A 17 8.58 8.30 -9.10
N ALA A 18 9.56 7.81 -8.32
CA ALA A 18 10.20 6.51 -8.51
C ALA A 18 9.87 5.58 -7.34
N LEU A 19 9.63 4.30 -7.62
CA LEU A 19 9.21 3.32 -6.61
C LEU A 19 10.27 3.16 -5.51
N GLU A 20 11.55 3.24 -5.87
CA GLU A 20 12.70 3.14 -4.98
C GLU A 20 12.72 4.29 -3.95
N ASP A 21 12.32 5.51 -4.35
CA ASP A 21 12.26 6.66 -3.45
C ASP A 21 11.20 6.44 -2.37
N GLY A 22 10.03 5.92 -2.77
CA GLY A 22 8.97 5.55 -1.84
C GLY A 22 9.37 4.43 -0.89
N VAL A 23 10.05 3.39 -1.40
CA VAL A 23 10.61 2.31 -0.57
C VAL A 23 11.55 2.84 0.49
N ASN A 24 12.49 3.71 0.09
CA ASN A 24 13.49 4.26 1.00
C ASN A 24 12.84 5.16 2.07
N PHE A 25 11.91 6.03 1.67
CA PHE A 25 11.19 6.90 2.60
C PHE A 25 10.41 6.10 3.64
N ILE A 26 9.63 5.10 3.22
CA ILE A 26 8.85 4.26 4.13
C ILE A 26 9.77 3.44 5.05
N ALA A 27 10.86 2.89 4.51
CA ALA A 27 11.82 2.14 5.31
C ALA A 27 12.51 3.00 6.39
N GLU A 28 12.85 4.25 6.07
CA GLU A 28 13.40 5.19 7.05
C GLU A 28 12.39 5.50 8.17
N LYS A 29 11.12 5.73 7.82
CA LYS A 29 10.09 6.12 8.80
C LYS A 29 9.57 4.97 9.67
N LEU A 30 9.46 3.76 9.10
CA LEU A 30 8.84 2.63 9.78
C LEU A 30 9.84 1.55 10.20
N GLY A 31 11.11 1.67 9.80
CA GLY A 31 12.16 0.69 10.12
C GLY A 31 12.02 -0.65 9.39
N VAL A 32 11.09 -0.77 8.45
CA VAL A 32 10.81 -1.99 7.69
C VAL A 32 10.69 -1.69 6.20
N LYS A 33 11.32 -2.51 5.36
CA LYS A 33 11.25 -2.37 3.91
C LYS A 33 9.98 -3.04 3.36
N PRO A 34 9.20 -2.34 2.53
CA PRO A 34 8.15 -2.96 1.73
C PRO A 34 8.70 -4.09 0.84
N GLN A 35 7.86 -5.07 0.54
CA GLN A 35 8.18 -6.22 -0.32
C GLN A 35 7.60 -6.03 -1.72
N LYS A 36 8.16 -6.75 -2.70
CA LYS A 36 7.68 -6.70 -4.09
C LYS A 36 6.17 -7.00 -4.14
N GLY A 37 5.42 -6.08 -4.72
CA GLY A 37 4.00 -6.26 -5.01
C GLY A 37 3.80 -6.74 -6.44
N GLY A 38 2.88 -6.09 -7.16
CA GLY A 38 2.50 -6.41 -8.52
C GLY A 38 2.77 -5.30 -9.53
N GLN A 39 2.42 -5.58 -10.78
CA GLN A 39 2.41 -4.63 -11.88
C GLN A 39 1.00 -4.61 -12.48
N HIS A 40 0.40 -3.43 -12.57
CA HIS A 40 -0.89 -3.21 -13.23
C HIS A 40 -0.63 -2.63 -14.62
N VAL A 41 -0.30 -3.51 -15.57
CA VAL A 41 0.19 -3.12 -16.91
C VAL A 41 -0.77 -2.19 -17.64
N THR A 42 -2.07 -2.46 -17.59
CA THR A 42 -3.10 -1.62 -18.25
C THR A 42 -3.20 -0.21 -17.67
N MET A 43 -2.78 -0.03 -16.42
CA MET A 43 -2.79 1.25 -15.71
C MET A 43 -1.42 1.93 -15.73
N GLY A 44 -0.37 1.28 -16.24
CA GLY A 44 1.00 1.81 -16.22
C GLY A 44 1.61 1.96 -14.83
N THR A 45 1.13 1.21 -13.82
CA THR A 45 1.62 1.29 -12.45
C THR A 45 2.24 -0.01 -11.97
N HIS A 46 3.11 0.08 -10.97
CA HIS A 46 3.67 -1.06 -10.24
C HIS A 46 3.88 -0.64 -8.79
N ASN A 47 3.92 -1.61 -7.87
CA ASN A 47 3.98 -1.30 -6.44
C ASN A 47 4.87 -2.27 -5.65
N VAL A 48 5.15 -1.83 -4.43
CA VAL A 48 5.57 -2.65 -3.31
C VAL A 48 4.47 -2.62 -2.25
N VAL A 49 4.45 -3.61 -1.37
CA VAL A 49 3.46 -3.72 -0.31
C VAL A 49 4.14 -3.88 1.04
N LEU A 50 3.56 -3.28 2.07
CA LEU A 50 3.98 -3.45 3.45
C LEU A 50 2.75 -3.78 4.30
N LYS A 51 2.78 -4.94 4.95
CA LYS A 51 1.74 -5.32 5.91
C LYS A 51 2.00 -4.57 7.22
N LEU A 52 1.05 -3.74 7.65
CA LEU A 52 1.14 -2.97 8.90
C LEU A 52 0.63 -3.74 10.13
N GLY A 53 -0.09 -4.85 9.92
CA GLY A 53 -0.66 -5.68 10.97
C GLY A 53 -1.82 -6.52 10.43
N ASP A 54 -2.46 -7.28 11.31
CA ASP A 54 -3.77 -7.85 11.06
C ASP A 54 -4.82 -6.84 11.52
N PHE A 55 -5.73 -6.44 10.64
CA PHE A 55 -6.94 -5.71 11.05
C PHE A 55 -7.93 -6.75 11.56
N ALA A 56 -8.16 -6.78 12.88
CA ALA A 56 -9.20 -7.59 13.50
C ALA A 56 -10.60 -7.08 13.16
#